data_AF-A0A2C9DAR2-F1
#
_entry.id   AF-A0A2C9DAR2-F1
#
_cell.length_a   1.000
_cell.length_b   1.000
_cell.length_c   1.000
_cell.angle_alpha   90.00
_cell.angle_beta   90.00
_cell.angle_gamma   90.00
#
_symmetry.space_group_name_H-M   'P 1'
#
loop_
_entity.id
_entity.type
_entity.pdbx_description
1 polymer ?
#
loop_
_entity_poly.entity_id
_entity_poly.type
_entity_poly.pdbx_seq_one_letter_code
_entity_poly.pdbx_strand_id
1 'polypeptide(L)'
;MTMSTRDHQRLEAEMWRALDSVNDPELDESVTSMGFVERAVVDGQGNIQVDFRLPTYWCSPNFAFLMLDDLRRALGGLSWSPAFSIELHDHMFAEEVNEGLAAGKPFEDIFGELAGDQGLDELRATFAMKAYKRRQEAVLRGLRLEGFTDEEIVGMDVGTLDAVPLGDSEASSQKPRYRSALLSRWAELDPSDPAFPTWEGQSIPADGLNDYLSELRRLRVNMEFSGALCRGLKSARYKEMEMVDGEPTLVDFILDRVPPRQPCETLGAGSGR
;
A
#
# COMPACT_ATOMS: atom_id res chain seq x y z
N MET A 1 4.04 -0.80 -35.06
CA MET A 1 5.44 -1.19 -34.76
C MET A 1 5.36 -2.14 -33.58
N THR A 2 5.85 -3.37 -33.71
CA THR A 2 5.85 -4.34 -32.60
C THR A 2 7.00 -3.98 -31.66
N MET A 3 6.71 -3.74 -30.38
CA MET A 3 7.74 -3.49 -29.37
C MET A 3 8.76 -4.63 -29.29
N SER A 4 10.04 -4.28 -29.18
CA SER A 4 11.09 -5.27 -28.89
C SER A 4 10.88 -5.86 -27.49
N THR A 5 11.21 -7.14 -27.30
CA THR A 5 11.12 -7.82 -26.00
C THR A 5 11.91 -7.09 -24.90
N ARG A 6 13.06 -6.51 -25.23
CA ARG A 6 13.87 -5.73 -24.26
C ARG A 6 13.19 -4.43 -23.86
N ASP A 7 12.53 -3.76 -24.80
CA ASP A 7 11.81 -2.53 -24.52
C ASP A 7 10.61 -2.83 -23.62
N HIS A 8 9.88 -3.90 -23.93
CA HIS A 8 8.76 -4.37 -23.11
C HIS A 8 9.16 -4.67 -21.66
N GLN A 9 10.23 -5.45 -21.45
CA GLN A 9 10.74 -5.74 -20.11
C GLN A 9 11.14 -4.48 -19.34
N ARG A 10 11.71 -3.48 -20.03
CA ARG A 10 12.06 -2.20 -19.42
C ARG A 10 10.82 -1.43 -18.98
N LEU A 11 9.78 -1.37 -19.83
CA LEU A 11 8.53 -0.69 -19.50
C LEU A 11 7.82 -1.38 -18.33
N GLU A 12 7.73 -2.71 -18.34
CA GLU A 12 7.16 -3.49 -17.24
C GLU A 12 7.90 -3.25 -15.92
N ALA A 13 9.24 -3.27 -15.95
CA ALA A 13 10.04 -3.02 -14.75
C ALA A 13 9.87 -1.59 -14.21
N GLU A 14 9.64 -0.61 -15.06
CA GLU A 14 9.34 0.77 -14.63
C GLU A 14 7.92 0.91 -14.09
N MET A 15 6.92 0.30 -14.75
CA MET A 15 5.55 0.21 -14.26
C MET A 15 5.51 -0.42 -12.86
N TRP A 16 6.12 -1.60 -12.67
CA TRP A 16 6.12 -2.28 -11.37
C TRP A 16 6.81 -1.46 -10.28
N ARG A 17 7.90 -0.75 -10.59
CA ARG A 17 8.53 0.18 -9.63
C ARG A 17 7.61 1.35 -9.26
N ALA A 18 6.87 1.89 -10.22
CA ALA A 18 5.91 2.96 -9.97
C ALA A 18 4.74 2.47 -9.10
N LEU A 19 4.18 1.29 -9.41
CA LEU A 19 3.12 0.67 -8.61
C LEU A 19 3.60 0.37 -7.18
N ASP A 20 4.83 -0.14 -7.03
CA ASP A 20 5.41 -0.48 -5.73
C ASP A 20 5.65 0.75 -4.84
N SER A 21 5.80 1.94 -5.45
CA SER A 21 5.96 3.20 -4.72
C SER A 21 4.67 3.71 -4.06
N VAL A 22 3.50 3.20 -4.49
CA VAL A 22 2.20 3.58 -3.94
C VAL A 22 1.92 2.74 -2.69
N ASN A 23 1.63 3.42 -1.58
CA ASN A 23 1.38 2.76 -0.30
C ASN A 23 -0.10 2.86 0.07
N ASP A 24 -0.57 1.85 0.78
CA ASP A 24 -1.76 2.00 1.62
C ASP A 24 -1.50 3.13 2.63
N PRO A 25 -2.34 4.18 2.65
CA PRO A 25 -2.06 5.37 3.43
C PRO A 25 -2.19 5.13 4.95
N GLU A 26 -2.99 4.14 5.37
CA GLU A 26 -3.13 3.79 6.78
C GLU A 26 -1.93 2.99 7.30
N LEU A 27 -1.36 2.14 6.46
CA LEU A 27 -0.38 1.13 6.87
C LEU A 27 1.07 1.49 6.54
N ASP A 28 1.27 2.40 5.58
CA ASP A 28 2.57 2.73 4.98
C ASP A 28 3.26 1.50 4.33
N GLU A 29 2.45 0.59 3.79
CA GLU A 29 2.88 -0.62 3.09
C GLU A 29 2.48 -0.55 1.62
N SER A 30 3.31 -1.09 0.73
CA SER A 30 3.06 -1.00 -0.71
C SER A 30 1.81 -1.77 -1.14
N VAL A 31 0.98 -1.18 -1.99
CA VAL A 31 -0.24 -1.81 -2.51
C VAL A 31 0.05 -3.08 -3.32
N THR A 32 1.24 -3.21 -3.91
CA THR A 32 1.72 -4.42 -4.60
C THR A 32 2.07 -5.52 -3.61
N SER A 33 2.79 -5.19 -2.52
CA SER A 33 3.16 -6.11 -1.44
C SER A 33 1.94 -6.61 -0.68
N MET A 34 0.93 -5.75 -0.53
CA MET A 34 -0.38 -6.12 0.00
C MET A 34 -1.23 -6.91 -1.02
N GLY A 35 -0.80 -6.95 -2.27
CA GLY A 35 -1.40 -7.62 -3.42
C GLY A 35 -2.74 -7.02 -3.84
N PHE A 36 -2.99 -5.73 -3.60
CA PHE A 36 -4.20 -5.07 -4.08
C PHE A 36 -4.19 -4.93 -5.60
N VAL A 37 -3.01 -4.94 -6.22
CA VAL A 37 -2.85 -5.08 -7.67
C VAL A 37 -2.98 -6.56 -8.03
N GLU A 38 -4.11 -6.96 -8.62
CA GLU A 38 -4.33 -8.34 -9.08
C GLU A 38 -3.64 -8.64 -10.41
N ARG A 39 -3.62 -7.63 -11.29
CA ARG A 39 -2.99 -7.70 -12.61
C ARG A 39 -2.48 -6.32 -12.99
N ALA A 40 -1.27 -6.27 -13.54
CA ALA A 40 -0.74 -5.08 -14.20
C ALA A 40 0.02 -5.52 -15.44
N VAL A 41 -0.36 -5.02 -16.62
CA VAL A 41 0.23 -5.41 -17.90
C VAL A 41 0.50 -4.19 -18.78
N VAL A 42 1.60 -4.25 -19.53
CA VAL A 42 1.89 -3.32 -20.63
C VAL A 42 1.43 -4.00 -21.92
N ASP A 43 0.59 -3.37 -22.72
CA ASP A 43 0.14 -3.96 -24.00
C ASP A 43 1.18 -3.78 -25.12
N GLY A 44 0.89 -4.32 -26.31
CA GLY A 44 1.79 -4.21 -27.47
C GLY A 44 1.94 -2.79 -28.04
N GLN A 45 1.11 -1.84 -27.60
CA GLN A 45 1.15 -0.42 -27.95
C GLN A 45 1.87 0.41 -26.87
N GLY A 46 2.18 -0.19 -25.72
CA GLY A 46 2.81 0.48 -24.58
C GLY A 46 1.82 1.08 -23.59
N ASN A 47 0.52 0.79 -23.71
CA ASN A 47 -0.50 1.21 -22.75
C ASN A 47 -0.50 0.28 -21.53
N ILE A 48 -1.01 0.78 -20.40
CA ILE A 48 -1.04 0.02 -19.14
C ILE A 48 -2.48 -0.31 -18.74
N GLN A 49 -2.71 -1.55 -18.32
CA GLN A 49 -3.96 -1.97 -17.68
C GLN A 49 -3.66 -2.49 -16.28
N VAL A 50 -4.34 -1.93 -15.27
CA VAL A 50 -4.21 -2.31 -13.85
C VAL A 50 -5.57 -2.74 -13.31
N ASP A 51 -5.64 -3.97 -12.82
CA ASP A 51 -6.77 -4.46 -12.03
C ASP A 51 -6.44 -4.31 -10.55
N PHE A 52 -7.30 -3.60 -9.83
CA PHE A 52 -7.12 -3.30 -8.41
C PHE A 52 -8.30 -3.84 -7.59
N ARG A 53 -8.01 -4.57 -6.52
CA ARG A 53 -9.03 -5.12 -5.61
C ARG A 53 -8.62 -4.96 -4.15
N LEU A 54 -9.55 -4.42 -3.38
CA LEU A 54 -9.39 -4.22 -1.94
C LEU A 54 -9.77 -5.49 -1.14
N PRO A 55 -9.31 -5.62 0.12
CA PRO A 55 -9.61 -6.76 0.98
C PRO A 55 -11.10 -7.04 1.15
N THR A 56 -11.94 -6.00 1.25
CA THR A 56 -13.38 -6.14 1.46
C THR A 56 -14.18 -5.26 0.49
N TYR A 57 -15.44 -5.63 0.27
CA TYR A 57 -16.39 -4.88 -0.57
C TYR A 57 -16.71 -3.49 -0.03
N TRP A 58 -16.61 -3.30 1.29
CA TRP A 58 -16.93 -2.06 2.02
C TRP A 58 -15.69 -1.38 2.60
N CYS A 59 -14.51 -1.57 2.01
CA CYS A 59 -13.36 -0.75 2.38
C CYS A 59 -13.72 0.74 2.27
N SER A 60 -13.05 1.59 3.06
CA SER A 60 -13.38 3.02 3.08
C SER A 60 -13.23 3.63 1.67
N PRO A 61 -14.25 4.33 1.14
CA PRO A 61 -14.15 5.00 -0.16
C PRO A 61 -13.02 6.03 -0.20
N ASN A 62 -12.75 6.70 0.94
CA ASN A 62 -11.64 7.63 1.06
C ASN A 62 -10.31 6.91 0.81
N PHE A 63 -10.09 5.75 1.42
CA PHE A 63 -8.83 5.02 1.29
C PHE A 63 -8.67 4.42 -0.11
N ALA A 64 -9.75 3.86 -0.65
CA ALA A 64 -9.80 3.37 -2.02
C ALA A 64 -9.40 4.46 -3.01
N PHE A 65 -10.03 5.63 -2.93
CA PHE A 65 -9.76 6.75 -3.82
C PHE A 65 -8.33 7.28 -3.67
N LEU A 66 -7.84 7.44 -2.43
CA LEU A 66 -6.47 7.92 -2.19
C LEU A 66 -5.43 7.02 -2.86
N MET A 67 -5.53 5.70 -2.67
CA MET A 67 -4.61 4.75 -3.30
C MET A 67 -4.71 4.76 -4.83
N LEU A 68 -5.92 4.83 -5.38
CA LEU A 68 -6.14 4.82 -6.83
C LEU A 68 -5.70 6.13 -7.49
N ASP A 69 -5.90 7.28 -6.86
CA ASP A 69 -5.38 8.56 -7.33
C ASP A 69 -3.84 8.59 -7.25
N ASP A 70 -3.25 7.99 -6.22
CA ASP A 70 -1.79 7.86 -6.12
C ASP A 70 -1.23 6.92 -7.20
N LEU A 71 -1.93 5.83 -7.53
CA LEU A 71 -1.62 4.98 -8.69
C LEU A 71 -1.70 5.76 -10.01
N ARG A 72 -2.76 6.54 -10.22
CA ARG A 72 -2.93 7.39 -11.40
C ARG A 72 -1.77 8.38 -11.54
N ARG A 73 -1.35 9.03 -10.44
CA ARG A 73 -0.20 9.95 -10.41
C ARG A 73 1.11 9.22 -10.70
N ALA A 74 1.33 8.05 -10.10
CA ALA A 74 2.53 7.25 -10.31
C ALA A 74 2.67 6.78 -11.78
N LEU A 75 1.60 6.28 -12.39
CA LEU A 75 1.57 5.89 -13.79
C LEU A 75 1.72 7.09 -14.74
N GLY A 76 1.11 8.23 -14.40
CA GLY A 76 1.27 9.48 -15.15
C GLY A 76 2.70 10.05 -15.13
N GLY A 77 3.51 9.66 -14.14
CA GLY A 77 4.92 10.04 -14.01
C GLY A 77 5.91 9.15 -14.76
N LEU A 78 5.44 8.11 -15.46
CA LEU A 78 6.30 7.18 -16.21
C LEU A 78 7.00 7.86 -17.39
N SER A 79 8.23 7.43 -17.68
CA SER A 79 9.15 8.10 -18.62
C SER A 79 8.67 8.15 -20.07
N TRP A 80 7.71 7.31 -20.45
CA TRP A 80 7.14 7.26 -21.80
C TRP A 80 5.69 7.75 -21.88
N SER A 81 5.13 8.26 -20.78
CA SER A 81 3.78 8.82 -20.72
C SER A 81 2.70 7.93 -21.34
N PRO A 82 2.50 6.69 -20.84
CA PRO A 82 1.51 5.76 -21.36
C PRO A 82 0.09 6.29 -21.21
N ALA A 83 -0.80 5.86 -22.12
CA ALA A 83 -2.20 5.77 -21.74
C ALA A 83 -2.37 4.61 -20.76
N PHE A 84 -3.23 4.77 -19.75
CA PHE A 84 -3.45 3.74 -18.76
C PHE A 84 -4.91 3.68 -18.32
N SER A 85 -5.35 2.51 -17.89
CA SER A 85 -6.65 2.28 -17.25
C SER A 85 -6.46 1.55 -15.93
N ILE A 86 -7.10 2.03 -14.89
CA ILE A 86 -7.14 1.40 -13.57
C ILE A 86 -8.59 1.01 -13.30
N GLU A 87 -8.84 -0.25 -12.99
CA GLU A 87 -10.16 -0.78 -12.70
C GLU A 87 -10.23 -1.29 -11.26
N LEU A 88 -11.05 -0.64 -10.43
CA LEU A 88 -11.41 -1.11 -9.10
C LEU A 88 -12.49 -2.20 -9.23
N HIS A 89 -12.19 -3.38 -8.73
CA HIS A 89 -13.08 -4.54 -8.77
C HIS A 89 -13.78 -4.78 -7.43
N ASP A 90 -15.06 -5.17 -7.51
CA ASP A 90 -15.84 -5.76 -6.41
C ASP A 90 -15.76 -4.94 -5.10
N HIS A 91 -16.14 -3.67 -5.24
CA HIS A 91 -16.25 -2.66 -4.20
C HIS A 91 -17.61 -1.94 -4.33
N MET A 92 -18.18 -1.50 -3.21
CA MET A 92 -19.53 -0.92 -3.18
C MET A 92 -19.72 0.35 -4.01
N PHE A 93 -18.62 1.07 -4.26
CA PHE A 93 -18.57 2.28 -5.08
C PHE A 93 -17.66 2.11 -6.31
N ALA A 94 -17.51 0.87 -6.80
CA ALA A 94 -16.58 0.59 -7.91
C ALA A 94 -16.91 1.42 -9.16
N GLU A 95 -18.19 1.52 -9.53
CA GLU A 95 -18.64 2.25 -10.71
C GLU A 95 -18.30 3.74 -10.60
N GLU A 96 -18.72 4.39 -9.50
CA GLU A 96 -18.51 5.82 -9.27
C GLU A 96 -17.01 6.17 -9.19
N VAL A 97 -16.21 5.33 -8.52
CA VAL A 97 -14.76 5.52 -8.41
C VAL A 97 -14.08 5.36 -9.78
N ASN A 98 -14.43 4.32 -10.54
CA ASN A 98 -13.83 4.07 -11.85
C ASN A 98 -14.16 5.19 -12.84
N GLU A 99 -15.42 5.62 -12.90
CA GLU A 99 -15.83 6.76 -13.72
C GLU A 99 -15.13 8.05 -13.31
N GLY A 100 -15.08 8.31 -12.00
CA GLY A 100 -14.43 9.48 -11.44
C GLY A 100 -12.94 9.55 -11.75
N LEU A 101 -12.22 8.45 -11.58
CA LEU A 101 -10.79 8.34 -11.88
C LEU A 101 -10.51 8.48 -13.37
N ALA A 102 -11.31 7.85 -14.23
CA ALA A 102 -11.17 7.96 -15.68
C ALA A 102 -11.38 9.40 -16.17
N ALA A 103 -12.29 10.14 -15.53
CA ALA A 103 -12.53 11.56 -15.83
C ALA A 103 -11.59 12.52 -15.08
N GLY A 104 -10.71 12.03 -14.19
CA GLY A 104 -9.82 12.86 -13.38
C GLY A 104 -10.56 13.77 -12.39
N LYS A 105 -11.76 13.37 -11.94
CA LYS A 105 -12.57 14.13 -11.00
C LYS A 105 -11.95 14.11 -9.59
N PRO A 106 -12.02 15.20 -8.83
CA PRO A 106 -11.70 15.18 -7.42
C PRO A 106 -12.71 14.32 -6.65
N PHE A 107 -12.32 13.87 -5.46
CA PHE A 107 -13.15 13.01 -4.61
C PHE A 107 -14.52 13.61 -4.27
N GLU A 108 -14.55 14.91 -3.97
CA GLU A 108 -15.78 15.64 -3.64
C GLU A 108 -16.80 15.58 -4.78
N ASP A 109 -16.34 15.57 -6.03
CA ASP A 109 -17.21 15.46 -7.22
C ASP A 109 -17.74 14.03 -7.45
N ILE A 110 -17.08 13.02 -6.87
CA ILE A 110 -17.47 11.61 -7.00
C ILE A 110 -18.45 11.23 -5.90
N PHE A 111 -18.18 11.65 -4.66
CA PHE A 111 -18.93 11.20 -3.48
C PHE A 111 -19.89 12.26 -2.92
N GLY A 112 -19.73 13.55 -3.27
CA GLY A 112 -20.61 14.62 -2.82
C GLY A 112 -20.83 14.61 -1.29
N GLU A 113 -22.08 14.50 -0.87
CA GLU A 113 -22.48 14.45 0.55
C GLU A 113 -22.02 13.19 1.29
N LEU A 114 -21.61 12.12 0.58
CA LEU A 114 -21.05 10.89 1.17
C LEU A 114 -19.57 11.06 1.58
N ALA A 115 -18.93 12.18 1.26
CA ALA A 115 -17.51 12.43 1.51
C ALA A 115 -17.12 12.45 3.01
N GLY A 116 -18.11 12.50 3.92
CA GLY A 116 -17.88 12.62 5.36
C GLY A 116 -17.39 14.01 5.77
N ASP A 117 -17.25 14.23 7.08
CA ASP A 117 -16.95 15.56 7.64
C ASP A 117 -15.46 15.96 7.54
N GLN A 118 -14.55 15.00 7.30
CA GLN A 118 -13.11 15.27 7.16
C GLN A 118 -12.72 15.32 5.69
N GLY A 119 -12.17 16.46 5.25
CA GLY A 119 -11.65 16.62 3.89
C GLY A 119 -10.48 15.66 3.60
N LEU A 120 -10.36 15.23 2.35
CA LEU A 120 -9.27 14.32 1.95
C LEU A 120 -7.88 14.87 2.23
N ASP A 121 -7.68 16.18 2.18
CA ASP A 121 -6.38 16.80 2.44
C ASP A 121 -5.96 16.66 3.90
N GLU A 122 -6.89 16.81 4.84
CA GLU A 122 -6.63 16.57 6.27
C GLU A 122 -6.31 15.10 6.54
N LEU A 123 -6.99 14.20 5.84
CA LEU A 123 -6.76 12.78 5.90
C LEU A 123 -5.37 12.40 5.34
N ARG A 124 -4.99 12.96 4.18
CA ARG A 124 -3.65 12.83 3.60
C ARG A 124 -2.57 13.34 4.55
N ALA A 125 -2.79 14.49 5.19
CA ALA A 125 -1.85 15.04 6.16
C ALA A 125 -1.67 14.13 7.38
N THR A 126 -2.77 13.54 7.88
CA THR A 126 -2.73 12.58 8.99
C THR A 126 -1.93 11.32 8.63
N PHE A 127 -2.13 10.80 7.43
CA PHE A 127 -1.39 9.63 6.94
C PHE A 127 0.09 9.92 6.66
N ALA A 128 0.40 11.09 6.08
CA ALA A 128 1.78 11.53 5.90
C ALA A 128 2.53 11.62 7.24
N MET A 129 1.87 12.14 8.29
CA MET A 129 2.43 12.18 9.65
C MET A 129 2.71 10.78 10.19
N LYS A 130 1.75 9.85 10.07
CA LYS A 130 1.92 8.46 10.54
C LYS A 130 3.06 7.76 9.80
N ALA A 131 3.11 7.87 8.48
CA ALA A 131 4.17 7.32 7.66
C ALA A 131 5.54 7.91 8.04
N TYR A 132 5.64 9.24 8.20
CA TYR A 132 6.87 9.90 8.68
C TYR A 132 7.34 9.28 10.00
N LYS A 133 6.46 9.23 11.00
CA LYS A 133 6.76 8.70 12.34
C LYS A 133 7.18 7.23 12.32
N ARG A 134 6.50 6.38 11.53
CA ARG A 134 6.84 4.96 11.38
C ARG A 134 8.23 4.77 10.77
N ARG A 135 8.51 5.47 9.66
CA ARG A 135 9.79 5.40 8.95
C ARG A 135 10.93 5.91 9.82
N GLN A 136 10.69 7.00 10.56
CA GLN A 136 11.64 7.56 11.50
C GLN A 136 12.00 6.57 12.62
N GLU A 137 11.00 5.89 13.21
CA GLU A 137 11.24 4.86 14.24
C GLU A 137 12.18 3.77 13.73
N ALA A 138 11.96 3.26 12.52
CA ALA A 138 12.77 2.22 11.92
C ALA A 138 14.24 2.66 11.76
N VAL A 139 14.46 3.90 11.29
CA VAL A 139 15.81 4.47 11.13
C VAL A 139 16.49 4.70 12.49
N LEU A 140 15.81 5.30 13.44
CA LEU A 140 16.34 5.55 14.80
C LEU A 140 16.74 4.22 15.49
N ARG A 141 15.90 3.19 15.37
CA ARG A 141 16.22 1.85 15.89
C ARG A 141 17.39 1.22 15.16
N GLY A 142 17.48 1.40 13.84
CA GLY A 142 18.61 0.95 13.04
C GLY A 142 19.93 1.57 13.50
N LEU A 143 19.96 2.89 13.69
CA LEU A 143 21.15 3.60 14.19
C LEU A 143 21.60 3.09 15.57
N ARG A 144 20.67 2.86 16.50
CA ARG A 144 21.02 2.24 17.79
C ARG A 144 21.59 0.84 17.65
N LEU A 145 21.11 0.05 16.70
CA LEU A 145 21.66 -1.29 16.43
C LEU A 145 23.07 -1.23 15.84
N GLU A 146 23.37 -0.20 15.04
CA GLU A 146 24.72 0.09 14.54
C GLU A 146 25.66 0.69 15.63
N GLY A 147 25.14 0.96 16.83
CA GLY A 147 25.92 1.35 18.00
C GLY A 147 26.02 2.85 18.29
N PHE A 148 25.28 3.69 17.56
CA PHE A 148 25.23 5.13 17.84
C PHE A 148 24.58 5.43 19.19
N THR A 149 25.12 6.40 19.94
CA THR A 149 24.52 6.87 21.19
C THR A 149 23.31 7.77 20.95
N ASP A 150 22.49 7.96 21.98
CA ASP A 150 21.31 8.82 21.88
C ASP A 150 21.70 10.27 21.54
N GLU A 151 22.81 10.78 22.10
CA GLU A 151 23.37 12.10 21.80
C GLU A 151 23.83 12.23 20.34
N GLU A 152 24.49 11.20 19.80
CA GLU A 152 24.94 11.18 18.41
C GLU A 152 23.75 11.16 17.45
N ILE A 153 22.69 10.41 17.78
CA ILE A 153 21.49 10.30 16.97
C ILE A 153 20.72 11.63 16.95
N VAL A 154 20.42 12.22 18.11
CA VAL A 154 19.62 13.46 18.14
C VAL A 154 20.39 14.68 17.60
N GLY A 155 21.72 14.64 17.68
CA GLY A 155 22.61 15.65 17.10
C GLY A 155 22.97 15.41 15.63
N MET A 156 22.47 14.34 15.01
CA MET A 156 22.79 13.98 13.64
C MET A 156 22.17 14.99 12.66
N ASP A 157 22.98 15.47 11.72
CA ASP A 157 22.51 16.24 10.57
C ASP A 157 22.16 15.35 9.39
N VAL A 158 21.42 15.90 8.44
CA VAL A 158 20.92 15.19 7.26
C VAL A 158 22.06 14.61 6.42
N GLY A 159 23.15 15.36 6.24
CA GLY A 159 24.32 14.92 5.46
C GLY A 159 25.00 13.71 6.11
N THR A 160 25.11 13.71 7.43
CA THR A 160 25.61 12.58 8.22
C THR A 160 24.68 11.39 8.08
N LEU A 161 23.37 11.59 8.25
CA LEU A 161 22.39 10.53 8.03
C LEU A 161 22.57 9.91 6.65
N ASP A 162 22.64 10.72 5.59
CA ASP A 162 22.80 10.25 4.21
C ASP A 162 24.06 9.39 4.03
N ALA A 163 25.17 9.75 4.71
CA ALA A 163 26.44 9.02 4.66
C ALA A 163 26.48 7.71 5.49
N VAL A 164 25.67 7.56 6.54
CA VAL A 164 25.70 6.37 7.41
C VAL A 164 25.12 5.14 6.69
N PRO A 165 25.90 4.07 6.46
CA PRO A 165 25.35 2.82 5.97
C PRO A 165 24.59 2.13 7.10
N LEU A 166 23.33 1.77 6.85
CA LEU A 166 22.57 0.90 7.72
C LEU A 166 22.66 -0.52 7.15
N GLY A 167 22.97 -1.52 7.98
CA GLY A 167 23.04 -2.92 7.56
C GLY A 167 21.72 -3.44 6.98
N ASP A 168 21.74 -4.64 6.41
CA ASP A 168 20.57 -5.30 5.78
C ASP A 168 19.47 -5.56 6.82
N SER A 169 18.62 -4.55 6.99
CA SER A 169 17.61 -4.44 8.03
C SER A 169 16.47 -3.56 7.51
N GLU A 170 15.33 -3.58 8.20
CA GLU A 170 14.21 -2.67 7.92
C GLU A 170 14.67 -1.20 7.84
N ALA A 171 15.65 -0.80 8.64
CA ALA A 171 16.16 0.56 8.65
C ALA A 171 16.81 0.96 7.30
N SER A 172 17.42 0.01 6.58
CA SER A 172 18.04 0.27 5.27
C SER A 172 16.99 0.58 4.20
N SER A 173 15.86 -0.13 4.18
CA SER A 173 14.76 0.16 3.25
C SER A 173 13.96 1.40 3.67
N GLN A 174 13.86 1.68 4.98
CA GLN A 174 13.11 2.83 5.49
C GLN A 174 13.89 4.15 5.43
N LYS A 175 15.22 4.14 5.49
CA LYS A 175 16.04 5.36 5.41
C LYS A 175 15.74 6.24 4.19
N PRO A 176 15.75 5.76 2.94
CA PRO A 176 15.41 6.59 1.79
C PRO A 176 13.94 7.07 1.82
N ARG A 177 13.02 6.25 2.35
CA ARG A 177 11.60 6.62 2.50
C ARG A 177 11.39 7.69 3.57
N TYR A 178 12.16 7.63 4.66
CA TYR A 178 12.20 8.63 5.71
C TYR A 178 12.77 9.94 5.15
N ARG A 179 13.91 9.88 4.45
CA ARG A 179 14.54 11.04 3.80
C ARG A 179 13.59 11.74 2.82
N SER A 180 12.83 10.97 2.03
CA SER A 180 11.80 11.52 1.14
C SER A 180 10.66 12.17 1.92
N ALA A 181 10.18 11.56 3.02
CA ALA A 181 9.14 12.16 3.86
C ALA A 181 9.61 13.47 4.52
N LEU A 182 10.88 13.52 4.93
CA LEU A 182 11.53 14.71 5.47
C LEU A 182 11.54 15.85 4.44
N LEU A 183 11.96 15.59 3.20
CA LEU A 183 11.94 16.57 2.10
C LEU A 183 10.53 17.04 1.73
N SER A 184 9.55 16.12 1.71
CA SER A 184 8.16 16.47 1.43
C SER A 184 7.56 17.40 2.49
N ARG A 185 8.04 17.29 3.74
CA ARG A 185 7.61 18.13 4.85
C ARG A 185 8.35 19.46 4.90
N TRP A 186 9.64 19.46 4.60
CA TRP A 186 10.54 20.61 4.58
C TRP A 186 11.29 20.67 3.24
N ALA A 187 10.74 21.42 2.29
CA ALA A 187 11.24 21.44 0.91
C ALA A 187 12.65 22.06 0.77
N GLU A 188 13.05 22.93 1.70
CA GLU A 188 14.33 23.66 1.70
C GLU A 188 15.32 23.10 2.73
N LEU A 189 15.39 21.77 2.84
CA LEU A 189 16.28 21.11 3.79
C LEU A 189 17.75 21.16 3.35
N ASP A 190 18.62 21.74 4.19
CA ASP A 190 20.07 21.77 4.01
C ASP A 190 20.72 20.50 4.59
N PRO A 191 21.86 20.01 4.07
CA PRO A 191 22.59 18.88 4.67
C PRO A 191 23.00 19.09 6.14
N SER A 192 23.13 20.34 6.60
CA SER A 192 23.43 20.68 8.00
C SER A 192 22.19 20.79 8.90
N ASP A 193 20.99 20.66 8.34
CA ASP A 193 19.77 20.64 9.14
C ASP A 193 19.65 19.36 9.98
N PRO A 194 18.90 19.39 11.10
CA PRO A 194 18.68 18.20 11.92
C PRO A 194 18.05 17.05 11.13
N ALA A 195 18.61 15.85 11.27
CA ALA A 195 18.12 14.65 10.60
C ALA A 195 16.83 14.10 11.23
N PHE A 196 16.60 14.34 12.53
CA PHE A 196 15.50 13.74 13.29
C PHE A 196 14.62 14.74 14.04
N PRO A 197 14.02 15.74 13.37
CA PRO A 197 13.00 16.56 14.01
C PRO A 197 11.72 15.73 14.29
N THR A 198 10.94 16.12 15.29
CA THR A 198 9.56 15.64 15.41
C THR A 198 8.73 16.09 14.21
N TRP A 199 7.51 15.55 14.04
CA TRP A 199 6.62 15.97 12.96
C TRP A 199 6.30 17.49 12.98
N GLU A 200 6.29 18.06 14.18
CA GLU A 200 6.09 19.48 14.48
C GLU A 200 7.37 20.31 14.31
N GLY A 201 8.49 19.69 13.93
CA GLY A 201 9.77 20.35 13.68
C GLY A 201 10.62 20.58 14.94
N GLN A 202 10.29 19.95 16.06
CA GLN A 202 11.03 20.14 17.32
C GLN A 202 12.25 19.22 17.40
N SER A 203 13.32 19.68 18.05
CA SER A 203 14.47 18.84 18.37
C SER A 203 14.12 17.85 19.48
N ILE A 204 14.59 16.61 19.35
CA ILE A 204 14.48 15.60 20.41
C ILE A 204 15.66 15.78 21.38
N PRO A 205 15.45 15.98 22.69
CA PRO A 205 16.56 16.02 23.63
C PRO A 205 17.14 14.61 23.81
N ALA A 206 18.45 14.50 24.08
CA ALA A 206 19.14 13.20 24.16
C ALA A 206 18.52 12.27 25.22
N ASP A 207 18.14 12.81 26.37
CA ASP A 207 17.46 12.06 27.44
C ASP A 207 15.99 11.72 27.13
N GLY A 208 15.39 12.38 26.13
CA GLY A 208 14.01 12.16 25.68
C GLY A 208 13.86 11.17 24.52
N LEU A 209 14.94 10.68 23.91
CA LEU A 209 14.86 9.79 22.74
C LEU A 209 14.14 8.47 23.06
N ASN A 210 14.30 7.93 24.27
CA ASN A 210 13.61 6.70 24.69
C ASN A 210 12.09 6.86 24.81
N ASP A 211 11.65 8.00 25.35
CA ASP A 211 10.22 8.31 25.46
C ASP A 211 9.63 8.55 24.08
N TYR A 212 10.37 9.25 23.21
CA TYR A 212 9.97 9.47 21.83
C TYR A 212 9.81 8.15 21.05
N LEU A 213 10.80 7.25 21.10
CA LEU A 213 10.71 5.92 20.49
C LEU A 213 9.54 5.09 21.05
N SER A 214 9.19 5.29 22.33
CA SER A 214 8.04 4.62 22.95
C SER A 214 6.71 5.14 22.38
N GLU A 215 6.59 6.44 22.08
CA GLU A 215 5.44 7.00 21.37
C GLU A 215 5.35 6.43 19.95
N LEU A 216 6.44 6.48 19.19
CA LEU A 216 6.48 5.98 17.80
C LEU A 216 6.10 4.50 17.73
N ARG A 217 6.61 3.69 18.67
CA ARG A 217 6.26 2.27 18.78
C ARG A 217 4.77 2.05 18.96
N ARG A 218 4.08 2.86 19.78
CA ARG A 218 2.61 2.71 19.97
C ARG A 218 1.87 2.97 18.67
N LEU A 219 2.28 3.98 17.92
CA LEU A 219 1.74 4.30 16.61
C LEU A 219 1.98 3.16 15.61
N ARG A 220 3.20 2.63 15.54
CA ARG A 220 3.52 1.49 14.66
C ARG A 220 2.73 0.24 15.03
N VAL A 221 2.62 -0.11 16.31
CA VAL A 221 1.83 -1.28 16.75
C VAL A 221 0.36 -1.13 16.36
N ASN A 222 -0.20 0.07 16.47
CA ASN A 222 -1.58 0.34 16.02
C ASN A 222 -1.72 0.12 14.50
N MET A 223 -0.78 0.62 13.70
CA MET A 223 -0.76 0.41 12.26
C MET A 223 -0.58 -1.07 11.90
N GLU A 224 0.34 -1.79 12.55
CA GLU A 224 0.56 -3.22 12.33
C GLU A 224 -0.69 -4.05 12.63
N PHE A 225 -1.46 -3.67 13.65
CA PHE A 225 -2.73 -4.31 13.97
C PHE A 225 -3.78 -4.10 12.86
N SER A 226 -3.97 -2.86 12.39
CA SER A 226 -4.83 -2.60 11.22
C SER A 226 -4.38 -3.41 10.01
N GLY A 227 -3.07 -3.49 9.77
CA GLY A 227 -2.50 -4.24 8.65
C GLY A 227 -2.73 -5.75 8.75
N ALA A 228 -2.62 -6.31 9.96
CA ALA A 228 -2.92 -7.72 10.21
C ALA A 228 -4.39 -8.05 9.94
N LEU A 229 -5.32 -7.18 10.34
CA LEU A 229 -6.75 -7.33 10.03
C LEU A 229 -7.01 -7.24 8.53
N CYS A 230 -6.44 -6.23 7.87
CA CYS A 230 -6.54 -6.00 6.44
C CYS A 230 -6.08 -7.23 5.63
N ARG A 231 -4.88 -7.75 5.92
CA ARG A 231 -4.35 -8.96 5.29
C ARG A 231 -5.17 -10.21 5.62
N GLY A 232 -5.69 -10.31 6.85
CA GLY A 232 -6.57 -11.40 7.28
C GLY A 232 -7.89 -11.46 6.50
N LEU A 233 -8.56 -10.31 6.35
CA LEU A 233 -9.78 -10.16 5.57
C LEU A 233 -9.55 -10.51 4.10
N LYS A 234 -8.45 -10.02 3.53
CA LYS A 234 -8.06 -10.38 2.17
C LYS A 234 -7.85 -11.89 2.04
N SER A 235 -7.07 -12.51 2.93
CA SER A 235 -6.82 -13.95 2.86
C SER A 235 -8.11 -14.77 2.96
N ALA A 236 -9.08 -14.36 3.78
CA ALA A 236 -10.39 -15.02 3.86
C ALA A 236 -11.13 -14.92 2.52
N ARG A 237 -11.15 -13.74 1.90
CA ARG A 237 -11.79 -13.51 0.59
C ARG A 237 -11.23 -14.40 -0.52
N TYR A 238 -9.91 -14.60 -0.59
CA TYR A 238 -9.30 -15.46 -1.62
C TYR A 238 -9.35 -16.95 -1.28
N LYS A 239 -9.33 -17.34 0.01
CA LYS A 239 -9.57 -18.74 0.40
C LYS A 239 -10.96 -19.21 0.02
N GLU A 240 -11.95 -18.30 0.01
CA GLU A 240 -13.27 -18.58 -0.55
C GLU A 240 -13.30 -18.62 -2.09
N MET A 241 -12.23 -18.26 -2.78
CA MET A 241 -12.12 -18.35 -4.25
C MET A 241 -11.25 -19.54 -4.70
N GLU A 242 -10.32 -20.00 -3.87
CA GLU A 242 -9.52 -21.20 -4.13
C GLU A 242 -10.37 -22.45 -3.87
N MET A 243 -10.64 -23.23 -4.93
CA MET A 243 -11.27 -24.54 -4.86
C MET A 243 -10.52 -25.44 -3.86
N VAL A 244 -11.12 -25.71 -2.70
CA VAL A 244 -10.65 -26.76 -1.80
C VAL A 244 -11.11 -28.08 -2.40
N ASP A 245 -10.19 -28.91 -2.88
CA ASP A 245 -10.37 -30.30 -3.37
C ASP A 245 -11.84 -30.80 -3.44
N GLY A 246 -12.56 -30.37 -4.48
CA GLY A 246 -13.90 -30.88 -4.81
C GLY A 246 -15.07 -30.41 -3.93
N GLU A 247 -14.85 -29.53 -2.95
CA GLU A 247 -15.92 -28.89 -2.19
C GLU A 247 -16.26 -27.51 -2.77
N PRO A 248 -17.55 -27.22 -3.06
CA PRO A 248 -17.96 -25.94 -3.61
C PRO A 248 -17.72 -24.80 -2.62
N THR A 249 -17.18 -23.70 -3.11
CA THR A 249 -16.92 -22.47 -2.37
C THR A 249 -18.18 -21.63 -2.22
N LEU A 250 -18.18 -20.63 -1.32
CA LEU A 250 -19.30 -19.69 -1.18
C LEU A 250 -19.62 -18.98 -2.51
N VAL A 251 -18.60 -18.70 -3.32
CA VAL A 251 -18.74 -18.10 -4.66
C VAL A 251 -19.51 -19.03 -5.61
N ASP A 252 -19.33 -20.36 -5.50
CA ASP A 252 -20.06 -21.32 -6.33
C ASP A 252 -21.56 -21.35 -6.01
N PHE A 253 -21.94 -21.12 -4.75
CA PHE A 253 -23.34 -21.00 -4.34
C PHE A 253 -23.97 -19.68 -4.82
N ILE A 254 -23.21 -18.58 -4.84
CA ILE A 254 -23.69 -17.27 -5.30
C ILE A 254 -23.86 -17.24 -6.83
N LEU A 255 -22.94 -17.88 -7.57
CA LEU A 255 -22.93 -17.91 -9.03
C LEU A 255 -23.69 -19.10 -9.65
N ASP A 256 -24.40 -19.89 -8.83
CA ASP A 256 -25.13 -21.10 -9.22
C ASP A 256 -24.28 -22.12 -10.00
N ARG A 257 -22.99 -22.23 -9.62
CA ARG A 257 -22.00 -23.13 -10.22
C ARG A 257 -21.82 -24.43 -9.44
N VAL A 258 -22.64 -24.66 -8.43
CA VAL A 258 -22.59 -25.87 -7.59
C VAL A 258 -22.91 -27.09 -8.45
N PRO A 259 -21.99 -28.07 -8.58
CA PRO A 259 -22.28 -29.30 -9.30
C PRO A 259 -23.49 -30.01 -8.66
N PRO A 260 -24.42 -30.57 -9.45
CA PRO A 260 -25.52 -31.34 -8.91
C PRO A 260 -24.96 -32.49 -8.07
N ARG A 261 -25.51 -32.68 -6.86
CA ARG A 261 -25.15 -33.82 -6.00
C ARG A 261 -25.18 -35.10 -6.82
N GLN A 262 -24.05 -35.79 -6.91
CA GLN A 262 -24.04 -37.12 -7.49
C GLN A 262 -24.98 -38.01 -6.67
N PRO A 263 -25.88 -38.79 -7.32
CA PRO A 263 -26.76 -39.69 -6.60
C PRO A 263 -25.91 -40.65 -5.76
N CYS A 264 -26.24 -40.77 -4.48
CA CYS A 264 -25.68 -41.80 -3.61
C CYS A 264 -25.98 -43.16 -4.24
N GLU A 265 -24.95 -43.89 -4.68
CA GLU A 265 -25.10 -45.27 -5.13
C GLU A 265 -25.63 -46.09 -3.95
N THR A 266 -26.92 -46.37 -3.96
CA THR A 266 -27.53 -47.33 -3.07
C THR A 266 -26.98 -48.70 -3.42
N LEU A 267 -26.09 -49.22 -2.57
CA LEU A 267 -25.67 -50.62 -2.56
C LEU A 267 -26.92 -51.51 -2.64
N GLY A 268 -27.08 -52.14 -3.80
CA GLY A 268 -28.23 -52.93 -4.16
C GLY A 268 -28.46 -54.09 -3.20
N ALA A 269 -29.72 -54.27 -2.81
CA ALA A 269 -30.22 -55.49 -2.22
C ALA A 269 -30.01 -56.66 -3.20
N GLY A 270 -29.14 -57.60 -2.85
CA GLY A 270 -29.04 -58.91 -3.49
C GLY A 270 -29.89 -59.91 -2.72
N SER A 271 -31.02 -60.32 -3.29
CA SER A 271 -31.79 -61.50 -2.85
C SER A 271 -31.28 -62.75 -3.57
N GLY A 272 -31.32 -63.90 -2.88
CA GLY A 272 -31.39 -65.21 -3.53
C GLY A 272 -30.45 -66.29 -2.99
N ARG A 273 -30.88 -67.01 -1.94
CA ARG A 273 -31.35 -68.41 -2.02
C ARG A 273 -32.04 -68.82 -0.73
#